data_AF-A0ABD6N168-F1
#
_entry.id   AF-A0ABD6N168-F1
#
_cell.length_a   1.000
_cell.length_b   1.000
_cell.length_c   1.000
_cell.angle_alpha   90.00
_cell.angle_beta   90.00
_cell.angle_gamma   90.00
#
_symmetry.space_group_name_H-M   'P 1'
#
loop_
_entity.id
_entity.type
_entity.pdbx_description
1 polymer ?
#
loop_
_entity_poly.entity_id
_entity_poly.type
_entity_poly.pdbx_seq_one_letter_code
_entity_poly.pdbx_strand_id
1 'polypeptide(L)'
;MQTAVHKAFEDKRMVLAALLERSQQARNEAFARIAQGSPRYQASSKGGTWDVVEIATGEKQGFAYSYKAAMRFVDACEAGAASKTGARQ
;
A
#
# COMPACT_ATOMS: atom_id res chain seq x y z
N MET A 1 25.59 37.18 21.90
CA MET A 1 24.98 36.22 22.84
C MET A 1 25.13 34.82 22.26
N GLN A 2 26.08 34.02 22.76
CA GLN A 2 26.10 32.58 22.49
C GLN A 2 25.23 31.92 23.56
N THR A 3 23.99 31.57 23.22
CA THR A 3 23.20 30.65 24.04
C THR A 3 23.77 29.26 23.83
N ALA A 4 24.75 28.88 24.66
CA ALA A 4 25.20 27.50 24.73
C ALA A 4 24.00 26.65 25.16
N VAL A 5 23.39 25.95 24.21
CA VAL A 5 22.30 25.01 24.47
C VAL A 5 22.87 23.93 25.37
N HIS A 6 22.33 23.83 26.58
CA HIS A 6 22.78 22.86 27.56
C HIS A 6 22.67 21.44 26.96
N LYS A 7 23.73 20.62 27.06
CA LYS A 7 23.87 19.33 26.34
C LYS A 7 22.63 18.43 26.41
N ALA A 8 21.96 18.38 27.55
CA ALA A 8 20.71 17.64 27.73
C ALA A 8 19.55 18.08 26.81
N PHE A 9 19.52 19.33 26.34
CA PHE A 9 18.56 19.82 25.35
C PHE A 9 18.92 19.39 23.93
N GLU A 10 20.21 19.35 23.58
CA GLU A 10 20.65 18.82 22.28
C GLU A 10 20.35 17.33 22.15
N ASP A 11 20.63 16.55 23.21
CA ASP A 11 20.35 15.11 23.24
C ASP A 11 18.83 14.86 23.08
N LYS A 12 17.98 15.66 23.73
CA LYS A 12 16.52 15.61 23.56
C LYS A 12 16.08 16.02 22.15
N ARG A 13 16.73 17.02 21.54
CA ARG A 13 16.43 17.46 20.18
C ARG A 13 16.68 16.37 19.16
N MET A 14 17.78 15.63 19.30
CA MET A 14 18.09 14.48 18.45
C MET A 14 17.04 13.37 18.58
N VAL A 15 16.64 13.04 19.81
CA VAL A 15 15.58 12.04 20.05
C VAL A 15 14.25 12.47 19.44
N LEU A 16 13.86 13.73 19.60
CA LEU A 16 12.62 14.26 19.02
C LEU A 16 12.67 14.25 17.49
N ALA A 17 13.81 14.57 16.88
CA ALA A 17 13.99 14.49 15.43
C ALA A 17 13.81 13.06 14.91
N ALA A 18 14.41 12.07 15.58
CA ALA A 18 14.27 10.66 15.21
C ALA A 18 12.81 10.16 15.35
N LEU A 19 12.11 10.59 16.41
CA LEU A 19 10.68 10.27 16.59
C LEU A 19 9.80 10.91 15.51
N LEU A 20 10.09 12.15 15.13
CA LEU A 20 9.39 12.85 14.06
C LEU A 20 9.58 12.13 12.72
N GLU A 21 10.80 11.73 12.39
CA GLU A 21 11.11 10.99 11.17
C GLU A 21 10.34 9.66 11.12
N ARG A 22 10.36 8.87 12.20
CA ARG A 22 9.61 7.62 12.28
C ARG A 22 8.10 7.84 12.16
N SER A 23 7.57 8.91 12.75
CA SER A 23 6.16 9.26 12.63
C SER A 23 5.78 9.69 11.21
N GLN A 24 6.65 10.41 10.51
CA GLN A 24 6.45 10.77 9.11
C GLN A 24 6.42 9.53 8.21
N GLN A 25 7.33 8.58 8.40
CA GLN A 25 7.32 7.31 7.66
C GLN A 25 6.00 6.54 7.88
N ALA A 26 5.57 6.37 9.13
CA ALA A 26 4.32 5.70 9.44
C ALA A 26 3.09 6.40 8.82
N ARG A 27 3.06 7.74 8.82
CA ARG A 27 1.99 8.50 8.15
C ARG A 27 2.04 8.33 6.64
N ASN A 28 3.21 8.36 6.02
CA ASN A 28 3.36 8.15 4.58
C ASN A 28 2.87 6.76 4.18
N GLU A 29 3.20 5.71 4.95
CA GLU A 29 2.66 4.37 4.73
C GLU A 29 1.13 4.32 4.86
N ALA A 30 0.57 4.98 5.89
CA ALA A 30 -0.87 5.04 6.09
C ALA A 30 -1.56 5.76 4.93
N PHE A 31 -1.03 6.91 4.50
CA PHE A 31 -1.55 7.65 3.36
C PHE A 31 -1.41 6.86 2.05
N ALA A 32 -0.32 6.13 1.85
CA ALA A 32 -0.17 5.26 0.68
C ALA A 32 -1.24 4.16 0.64
N ARG A 33 -1.53 3.53 1.79
CA ARG A 33 -2.60 2.53 1.92
C ARG A 33 -3.99 3.11 1.67
N ILE A 34 -4.25 4.33 2.14
CA ILE A 34 -5.53 5.03 1.92
C ILE A 34 -5.65 5.44 0.44
N ALA A 35 -4.58 5.96 -0.16
CA ALA A 35 -4.56 6.42 -1.54
C ALA A 35 -4.71 5.27 -2.55
N GLN A 36 -4.31 4.04 -2.20
CA GLN A 36 -4.55 2.85 -3.02
C GLN A 36 -6.04 2.49 -3.16
N GLY A 37 -6.94 3.07 -2.35
CA GLY A 37 -8.37 2.76 -2.40
C GLY A 37 -8.69 1.34 -1.91
N SER A 38 -9.97 0.96 -1.95
CA SER A 38 -10.37 -0.41 -1.68
C SER A 38 -10.01 -1.31 -2.88
N PRO A 39 -9.37 -2.46 -2.67
CA PRO A 39 -9.10 -3.41 -3.75
C PRO A 39 -10.40 -3.76 -4.48
N ARG A 40 -10.34 -3.76 -5.82
CA ARG A 40 -11.44 -4.16 -6.70
C ARG A 40 -11.38 -5.66 -7.03
N TYR A 41 -10.18 -6.24 -7.03
CA TYR A 41 -9.93 -7.64 -7.33
C TYR A 41 -9.30 -8.35 -6.13
N GLN A 42 -9.57 -9.65 -6.01
CA GLN A 42 -8.97 -10.51 -5.00
C GLN A 42 -8.57 -11.87 -5.56
N ALA A 43 -7.57 -12.50 -4.95
CA ALA A 43 -7.22 -13.89 -5.21
C ALA A 43 -7.96 -14.80 -4.20
N SER A 44 -8.84 -15.66 -4.70
CA SER A 44 -9.60 -16.64 -3.90
C SER A 44 -9.05 -18.05 -4.12
N SER A 45 -8.77 -18.77 -3.02
CA SER A 45 -8.32 -20.16 -3.09
C SER A 45 -9.45 -21.10 -3.54
N LYS A 46 -9.15 -21.95 -4.52
CA LYS A 46 -10.03 -22.99 -5.09
C LYS A 46 -9.22 -24.28 -5.26
N GLY A 47 -9.13 -25.06 -4.18
CA GLY A 47 -8.72 -26.47 -4.22
C GLY A 47 -7.39 -26.77 -4.93
N GLY A 48 -6.39 -25.89 -4.81
CA GLY A 48 -5.08 -26.03 -5.47
C GLY A 48 -4.79 -24.99 -6.55
N THR A 49 -5.78 -24.16 -6.89
CA THR A 49 -5.62 -22.98 -7.75
C THR A 49 -6.11 -21.73 -7.04
N TRP A 50 -5.70 -20.57 -7.53
CA TRP A 50 -6.09 -19.27 -7.04
C TRP A 50 -6.82 -18.53 -8.15
N ASP A 51 -8.11 -18.30 -7.96
CA ASP A 51 -8.94 -17.55 -8.90
C ASP A 51 -8.83 -16.07 -8.61
N VAL A 52 -8.57 -15.27 -9.63
CA VAL A 52 -8.63 -13.80 -9.54
C VAL A 52 -10.04 -13.37 -9.89
N VAL A 53 -10.74 -12.78 -8.92
CA VAL A 53 -12.15 -12.39 -9.06
C VAL A 53 -12.33 -10.90 -8.77
N GLU A 54 -13.23 -10.25 -9.48
CA GLU A 54 -13.70 -8.92 -9.10
C GLU A 54 -14.65 -9.03 -7.90
N ILE A 55 -14.39 -8.26 -6.85
CA ILE A 55 -15.09 -8.38 -5.56
C ILE A 55 -16.56 -8.00 -5.68
N ALA A 56 -16.87 -6.95 -6.44
CA ALA A 56 -18.23 -6.42 -6.55
C ALA A 56 -19.18 -7.34 -7.35
N THR A 57 -18.66 -7.97 -8.40
CA THR A 57 -19.45 -8.76 -9.36
C THR A 57 -19.32 -10.26 -9.12
N GLY A 58 -18.24 -10.69 -8.46
CA GLY A 58 -17.86 -12.10 -8.36
C GLY A 58 -17.31 -12.66 -9.67
N GLU A 59 -17.10 -11.84 -10.70
CA GLU A 59 -16.66 -12.30 -12.02
C GLU A 59 -15.19 -12.75 -11.98
N LYS A 60 -14.94 -13.96 -12.47
CA LYS A 60 -13.59 -14.54 -12.57
C LYS A 60 -12.84 -13.96 -13.77
N GLN A 61 -11.76 -13.25 -13.49
CA GLN A 61 -10.86 -12.70 -14.51
C GLN A 61 -9.82 -13.71 -14.98
N GLY A 62 -9.49 -14.70 -14.14
CA GLY A 62 -8.56 -15.77 -14.47
C GLY A 62 -8.17 -16.60 -13.26
N PHE A 63 -7.13 -17.42 -13.40
CA PHE A 63 -6.60 -18.25 -12.32
C PHE A 63 -5.09 -18.43 -12.42
N ALA A 64 -4.47 -18.80 -11.31
CA ALA A 64 -3.06 -19.18 -11.24
C ALA A 64 -2.84 -20.37 -10.30
N TYR A 65 -1.79 -21.15 -10.53
CA TYR A 65 -1.45 -22.32 -9.70
C TYR A 65 -0.65 -21.97 -8.42
N SER A 66 -0.26 -20.71 -8.25
CA SER A 66 0.40 -20.25 -7.03
C SER A 66 -0.15 -18.91 -6.58
N TYR A 67 -0.18 -18.70 -5.26
CA TYR A 67 -0.67 -17.45 -4.68
C TYR A 67 0.14 -16.25 -5.17
N LYS A 68 1.46 -16.39 -5.27
CA LYS A 68 2.36 -15.33 -5.76
C LYS A 68 2.02 -14.92 -7.20
N ALA A 69 1.71 -15.87 -8.07
CA ALA A 69 1.29 -15.57 -9.44
C ALA A 69 -0.10 -14.93 -9.47
N ALA A 70 -1.03 -15.39 -8.63
CA ALA A 70 -2.35 -14.79 -8.51
C ALA A 70 -2.30 -13.33 -8.03
N MET A 71 -1.45 -13.01 -7.04
CA MET A 71 -1.27 -11.63 -6.58
C MET A 71 -0.71 -10.72 -7.66
N ARG A 72 0.26 -11.18 -8.46
CA ARG A 72 0.75 -10.40 -9.61
C ARG A 72 -0.34 -10.15 -10.66
N PHE A 73 -1.27 -11.08 -10.81
CA PHE A 73 -2.42 -10.92 -11.68
C PHE A 73 -3.42 -9.91 -11.07
N VAL A 74 -3.72 -10.00 -9.77
CA VAL A 74 -4.51 -8.97 -9.06
C VAL A 74 -3.91 -7.58 -9.31
N ASP A 75 -2.60 -7.40 -9.11
CA ASP A 75 -1.91 -6.12 -9.35
C ASP A 75 -2.09 -5.62 -10.80
N ALA A 76 -2.03 -6.52 -11.79
CA ALA A 76 -2.25 -6.19 -13.18
C ALA A 76 -3.71 -5.80 -13.47
N CYS A 77 -4.68 -6.47 -12.84
CA CYS A 77 -6.10 -6.13 -12.93
C CYS A 77 -6.38 -4.76 -12.32
N GLU A 78 -5.82 -4.46 -11.14
CA GLU A 78 -5.94 -3.16 -10.49
C GLU A 78 -5.33 -2.03 -11.35
N ALA A 79 -4.12 -2.24 -11.88
CA ALA A 79 -3.47 -1.28 -12.79
C ALA A 79 -4.29 -1.07 -14.08
N GLY A 80 -4.88 -2.14 -14.63
CA GLY A 80 -5.77 -2.08 -15.78
C GLY A 80 -7.07 -1.31 -15.49
N ALA A 81 -7.65 -1.47 -14.30
CA ALA A 81 -8.85 -0.73 -13.90
C ALA A 81 -8.58 0.75 -13.65
N ALA A 82 -7.44 1.08 -13.04
CA ALA A 82 -7.00 2.47 -12.84
C ALA A 82 -6.79 3.19 -14.18
N SER A 83 -6.13 2.53 -15.16
CA SER A 83 -5.88 3.14 -16.48
C SER A 83 -7.16 3.39 -17.29
N LYS A 84 -8.17 2.51 -17.21
CA LYS A 84 -9.49 2.70 -17.85
C LYS A 84 -10.28 3.87 -17.25
N THR A 85 -10.03 4.21 -15.99
CA THR A 85 -10.72 5.32 -15.32
C THR A 85 -10.15 6.68 -15.74
N GLY A 86 -8.86 6.75 -16.09
CA GLY A 86 -8.20 7.97 -16.58
C GLY A 86 -8.43 8.31 -18.06
N ALA A 87 -8.96 7.37 -18.86
CA ALA A 87 -9.20 7.56 -20.29
C ALA A 87 -10.61 8.09 -20.63
N ARG A 88 -11.43 8.44 -19.62
CA ARG A 88 -12.67 9.20 -19.80
C ARG A 88 -12.37 10.69 -19.64
N GLN A 89 -11.77 11.29 -20.66
CA GLN A 89 -11.89 12.73 -20.95
C GLN A 89 -12.60 12.89 -22.28
#